data_AF-A0A1H3ZEU5-F1
#
_entry.id   AF-A0A1H3ZEU5-F1
#
_cell.length_a   1.000
_cell.length_b   1.000
_cell.length_c   1.000
_cell.angle_alpha   90.00
_cell.angle_beta   90.00
_cell.angle_gamma   90.00
#
_symmetry.space_group_name_H-M   'P 1'
#
loop_
_entity.id
_entity.type
_entity.pdbx_description
1 polymer ?
#
loop_
_entity_poly.entity_id
_entity_poly.type
_entity_poly.pdbx_seq_one_letter_code
_entity_poly.pdbx_strand_id
1 'polypeptide(L)' 'MSNASKRIPVTEERWKELNDLKEAGETYDDLLGELIREHQRRQLAERATEVREADTDELTSLDEL' A
#
# COMPACT_ATOMS: atom_id res chain seq x y z
N MET A 1 6.39 13.49 20.24
CA MET A 1 6.61 12.31 19.37
C MET A 1 7.96 12.48 18.71
N SER A 2 8.82 11.45 18.71
CA SER A 2 10.19 11.57 18.20
C SER A 2 10.19 11.74 16.68
N ASN A 3 10.68 12.88 16.18
CA ASN A 3 11.01 13.14 14.77
C ASN A 3 12.25 12.33 14.33
N ALA A 4 12.22 11.01 14.52
CA ALA A 4 13.31 10.13 14.13
C ALA A 4 13.15 9.79 12.64
N SER A 5 14.01 10.36 11.79
CA SER A 5 14.08 9.99 10.38
C SER A 5 14.81 8.66 10.21
N LYS A 6 14.29 7.81 9.33
CA LYS A 6 14.92 6.56 8.88
C LYS A 6 15.43 6.76 7.45
N ARG A 7 16.50 6.07 7.08
CA ARG A 7 17.04 6.07 5.71
C ARG A 7 16.69 4.75 5.03
N ILE A 8 16.14 4.83 3.82
CA ILE A 8 15.86 3.67 2.97
C ILE A 8 16.84 3.74 1.79
N PRO A 9 17.84 2.84 1.72
CA PRO A 9 18.70 2.77 0.55
C PRO A 9 17.91 2.24 -0.64
N VAL A 10 18.04 2.90 -1.77
CA VAL A 10 17.44 2.51 -3.06
C VAL A 10 18.50 2.58 -4.15
N THR A 11 18.27 1.90 -5.27
CA THR A 11 19.13 2.07 -6.45
C THR A 11 18.91 3.44 -7.07
N GLU A 12 19.88 3.94 -7.85
CA GLU A 12 19.74 5.21 -8.57
C GLU A 12 18.55 5.21 -9.53
N GLU A 13 18.31 4.08 -10.19
CA GLU A 13 17.16 3.86 -11.06
C GLU A 13 15.84 4.06 -10.29
N ARG A 14 15.66 3.37 -9.16
CA ARG A 14 14.46 3.52 -8.32
C ARG A 14 14.31 4.93 -7.76
N TRP A 15 15.43 5.58 -7.43
CA TRP A 15 15.40 6.96 -6.97
C TRP A 15 14.85 7.91 -8.06
N LYS A 16 15.23 7.70 -9.33
CA LYS A 16 14.69 8.48 -10.47
C LYS A 16 13.21 8.21 -10.68
N GLU A 17 12.78 6.95 -10.68
CA GLU A 17 11.35 6.59 -10.79
C GLU A 17 10.52 7.26 -9.69
N LEU A 18 10.98 7.19 -8.43
CA LEU A 18 10.29 7.84 -7.31
C LEU A 18 10.28 9.37 -7.46
N ASN A 19 11.35 9.97 -8.01
CA ASN A 19 11.39 11.41 -8.23
C ASN A 19 10.41 11.85 -9.33
N ASP A 20 10.24 11.04 -10.37
CA ASP A 20 9.31 11.33 -11.47
C ASP A 20 7.84 11.20 -11.04
N LEU A 21 7.55 10.32 -10.07
CA LEU A 21 6.22 10.18 -9.47
C LEU A 21 5.87 11.31 -8.49
N LYS A 22 6.88 11.98 -7.93
CA LYS A 22 6.70 12.96 -6.85
C LYS A 22 6.15 14.28 -7.39
N GLU A 23 5.11 14.81 -6.75
CA GLU A 23 4.55 16.10 -7.12
C GLU A 23 5.41 17.31 -6.67
N ALA A 24 5.10 18.48 -7.22
CA ALA A 24 5.77 19.73 -6.87
C ALA A 24 5.46 20.12 -5.41
N GLY A 25 6.50 20.21 -4.57
CA GLY A 25 6.36 20.53 -3.14
C GLY A 25 6.08 19.34 -2.23
N GLU A 26 5.85 18.15 -2.79
CA GLU A 26 5.64 16.91 -2.05
C GLU A 26 6.97 16.34 -1.52
N THR A 27 6.97 15.73 -0.33
CA THR A 27 8.12 15.00 0.22
C THR A 27 8.08 13.52 -0.17
N TYR A 28 9.22 12.82 -0.08
CA TYR A 28 9.21 11.37 -0.26
C TYR A 28 8.37 10.62 0.79
N ASP A 29 8.20 11.18 1.98
CA ASP A 29 7.37 10.57 3.02
C ASP A 29 5.88 10.60 2.60
N ASP A 30 5.44 11.71 2.03
CA ASP A 30 4.09 11.87 1.48
C ASP A 30 3.83 10.89 0.34
N LEU A 31 4.73 10.83 -0.64
CA LEU A 31 4.66 9.94 -1.79
C LEU A 31 4.62 8.47 -1.36
N LEU A 32 5.55 8.05 -0.47
CA LEU A 32 5.57 6.69 0.05
C LEU A 32 4.27 6.36 0.81
N GLY A 33 3.74 7.34 1.55
CA GLY A 33 2.43 7.22 2.20
C GLY A 33 1.31 6.97 1.20
N GLU A 34 1.32 7.64 0.05
CA GLU A 34 0.35 7.40 -1.03
C GLU A 34 0.47 6.01 -1.64
N LEU A 35 1.68 5.61 -2.02
CA LEU A 35 1.94 4.30 -2.61
C LEU A 35 1.51 3.17 -1.67
N ILE A 36 1.72 3.32 -0.35
CA ILE A 36 1.24 2.38 0.66
C ILE A 36 -0.29 2.32 0.66
N ARG A 37 -0.99 3.47 0.64
CA ARG A 37 -2.45 3.51 0.61
C ARG A 37 -3.01 2.84 -0.64
N GLU A 38 -2.42 3.10 -1.80
CA GLU A 38 -2.82 2.48 -3.06
C GLU A 38 -2.64 0.95 -3.01
N HIS A 39 -1.49 0.48 -2.51
CA HIS A 39 -1.22 -0.94 -2.34
C HIS A 39 -2.23 -1.62 -1.40
N GLN A 40 -2.58 -0.98 -0.28
CA GLN A 40 -3.58 -1.50 0.65
C GLN A 40 -4.98 -1.57 0.02
N ARG A 41 -5.37 -0.55 -0.76
CA ARG A 41 -6.65 -0.55 -1.49
C ARG A 41 -6.71 -1.68 -2.50
N ARG A 42 -5.62 -1.92 -3.23
CA ARG A 42 -5.51 -3.04 -4.18
C ARG A 42 -5.65 -4.38 -3.47
N GLN A 43 -4.91 -4.61 -2.39
CA GLN A 43 -5.03 -5.83 -1.59
C GLN A 43 -6.46 -6.05 -1.06
N LEU A 44 -7.13 -4.99 -0.61
CA LEU A 44 -8.52 -5.10 -0.15
C LEU A 44 -9.47 -5.49 -1.28
N ALA A 45 -9.29 -4.90 -2.47
CA ALA A 45 -10.11 -5.22 -3.64
C ALA A 45 -9.88 -6.67 -4.12
N GLU A 46 -8.63 -7.15 -4.08
CA GLU A 46 -8.25 -8.53 -4.38
C GLU A 46 -8.93 -9.49 -3.39
N ARG A 47 -8.78 -9.28 -2.08
CA ARG A 47 -9.45 -10.10 -1.04
C ARG A 47 -10.97 -10.11 -1.18
N ALA A 48 -11.56 -8.95 -1.48
CA ALA A 48 -13.00 -8.89 -1.69
C ALA A 48 -13.45 -9.68 -2.92
N THR A 49 -12.60 -9.76 -3.96
CA THR A 49 -12.83 -10.60 -5.13
C THR A 49 -12.71 -12.08 -4.78
N GLU A 50 -11.65 -12.47 -4.09
CA GLU A 50 -11.45 -13.84 -3.61
C GLU A 50 -12.65 -14.34 -2.80
N VAL A 51 -13.13 -13.55 -1.82
CA VAL A 51 -14.31 -13.91 -1.02
C VAL A 51 -15.58 -14.04 -1.86
N ARG A 52 -15.75 -13.23 -2.91
CA ARG A 52 -16.92 -13.34 -3.81
C ARG A 52 -16.87 -14.57 -4.71
N GLU A 53 -15.67 -15.01 -5.07
CA GLU A 53 -15.44 -16.14 -5.96
C GLU A 53 -15.31 -17.48 -5.22
N ALA A 54 -15.04 -17.44 -3.91
CA ALA A 54 -14.96 -18.61 -3.06
C ALA A 54 -16.33 -19.29 -2.87
N ASP A 55 -16.32 -20.61 -2.75
CA ASP A 55 -17.49 -21.39 -2.39
C ASP A 55 -17.91 -21.11 -0.95
N THR A 56 -19.23 -21.16 -0.67
CA THR A 56 -19.77 -20.86 0.67
C THR A 56 -19.18 -21.76 1.76
N ASP A 57 -18.83 -23.00 1.42
CA ASP A 57 -18.22 -23.97 2.35
C ASP A 57 -16.79 -23.59 2.77
N GLU A 58 -16.11 -22.72 2.01
CA GLU A 58 -14.77 -22.20 2.33
C GLU A 58 -14.80 -20.91 3.15
N LEU A 59 -15.98 -20.29 3.30
CA LEU A 59 -16.17 -19.01 3.98
C LEU A 59 -16.65 -19.20 5.43
N THR A 60 -16.22 -18.32 6.32
CA THR A 60 -16.71 -18.24 7.71
C THR A 60 -17.73 -17.10 7.84
N SER A 61 -18.84 -17.36 8.53
CA SER A 61 -19.84 -16.32 8.79
C SER A 61 -19.27 -15.23 9.72
N LEU A 62 -19.61 -13.97 9.44
CA LEU A 62 -19.20 -12.85 10.28
C LEU A 62 -19.87 -12.87 11.66
N ASP A 63 -21.04 -13.50 11.79
CA ASP A 63 -21.75 -13.62 13.06
C ASP A 63 -21.11 -14.66 14.02
N GLU A 64 -20.11 -15.41 13.54
CA GLU A 64 -19.40 -16.46 14.28
C GLU A 64 -18.04 -15.97 14.86
N LEU A 65 -17.69 -14.70 14.67
CA LEU A 65 -16.45 -14.04 15.14
C LEU A 65 -16.66 -13.19 16.39
#